data_AF-A0A2V9TEX0-F1
#
_entry.id   AF-A0A2V9TEX0-F1
#
_cell.length_a   1.000
_cell.length_b   1.000
_cell.length_c   1.000
_cell.angle_alpha   90.00
_cell.angle_beta   90.00
_cell.angle_gamma   90.00
#
_symmetry.space_group_name_H-M   'P 1'
#
loop_
_entity.id
_entity.type
_entity.pdbx_description
1 polymer ?
#
loop_
_entity_poly.entity_id
_entity_poly.type
_entity_poly.pdbx_seq_one_letter_code
_entity_poly.pdbx_strand_id
1 'polypeptide(L)'
;MFRIAQAEGGFSPPENAVRIAKAQFAAVASVRQGRPVRLVFDSNLQPVTAGVRGSISARQLLYETDELYIDLRLEPQREANRDRVCLVGQILDRTSETRAAQGLKVRLLQGQQAVSDTTTNQHGEFQLEFDAGANMCLSIGHEQDRMVVLPIYNVHSGLGILED
;
A
#
# COMPACT_ATOMS: atom_id res chain seq x y z
N MET A 1 36.28 15.85 19.21
CA MET A 1 35.09 16.74 19.16
C MET A 1 34.26 16.32 17.95
N PHE A 2 33.09 15.70 18.15
CA PHE A 2 32.32 15.02 17.11
C PHE A 2 31.54 16.02 16.23
N ARG A 3 31.85 16.06 14.92
CA ARG A 3 31.25 16.94 13.89
C ARG A 3 29.83 16.55 13.45
N ILE A 4 29.24 15.50 14.02
CA ILE A 4 27.98 14.91 13.51
C ILE A 4 26.76 15.74 13.94
N ALA A 5 26.82 16.40 15.10
CA ALA A 5 25.67 17.11 15.68
C ALA A 5 25.29 18.44 14.98
N GLN A 6 26.15 19.03 14.14
CA GLN A 6 25.83 20.29 13.43
C GLN A 6 25.12 20.09 12.08
N ALA A 7 25.10 18.87 11.53
CA ALA A 7 24.46 18.59 10.25
C ALA A 7 22.94 18.33 10.37
N GLU A 8 22.42 18.10 11.58
CA GLU A 8 21.02 17.70 11.82
C GLU A 8 20.00 18.76 11.38
N GLY A 9 20.34 20.05 11.44
CA GLY A 9 19.46 21.14 11.01
C GLY A 9 19.13 21.14 9.52
N GLY A 10 19.95 20.47 8.69
CA GLY A 10 19.70 20.30 7.25
C GLY A 10 18.83 19.09 6.89
N PHE A 11 18.47 18.24 7.86
CA PHE A 11 17.68 17.02 7.65
C PHE A 11 16.19 17.20 7.95
N SER A 12 15.67 18.44 7.85
CA SER A 12 14.22 18.62 7.95
C SER A 12 13.57 17.94 6.75
N PRO A 13 12.70 16.94 6.95
CA PRO A 13 12.01 16.31 5.84
C PRO A 13 11.19 17.38 5.09
N PRO A 14 11.13 17.32 3.75
CA PRO A 14 10.28 18.19 2.96
C PRO A 14 8.84 18.20 3.49
N GLU A 15 8.16 19.35 3.47
CA GLU A 15 6.81 19.48 4.03
C GLU A 15 5.79 18.53 3.39
N ASN A 16 5.94 18.24 2.09
CA ASN A 16 5.12 17.28 1.39
C ASN A 16 5.30 15.86 1.96
N ALA A 17 6.53 15.45 2.29
CA ALA A 17 6.81 14.16 2.91
C ALA A 17 6.15 14.07 4.31
N VAL A 18 6.23 15.14 5.10
CA VAL A 18 5.55 15.21 6.41
C VAL A 18 4.03 15.12 6.26
N ARG A 19 3.46 15.82 5.26
CA ARG A 19 2.02 15.81 4.98
C ARG A 19 1.54 14.42 4.56
N ILE A 20 2.28 13.75 3.67
CA ILE A 20 2.00 12.38 3.23
C ILE A 20 2.03 11.44 4.43
N ALA A 21 3.07 11.51 5.27
CA ALA A 21 3.19 10.67 6.46
C ALA A 21 2.03 10.87 7.43
N LYS A 22 1.60 12.12 7.67
CA LYS A 22 0.43 12.44 8.52
C LYS A 22 -0.87 11.89 7.93
N ALA A 23 -1.08 12.04 6.62
CA ALA A 23 -2.28 11.52 5.95
C ALA A 23 -2.35 9.99 6.02
N GLN A 24 -1.21 9.31 5.82
CA GLN A 24 -1.10 7.86 5.97
C GLN A 24 -1.44 7.41 7.39
N PHE A 25 -0.86 8.06 8.40
CA PHE A 25 -1.14 7.73 9.79
C PHE A 25 -2.62 7.96 10.14
N ALA A 26 -3.23 9.05 9.66
CA ALA A 26 -4.64 9.32 9.87
C ALA A 26 -5.55 8.26 9.22
N ALA A 27 -5.23 7.81 8.00
CA ALA A 27 -5.97 6.77 7.30
C ALA A 27 -5.87 5.40 7.97
N VAL A 28 -4.71 5.05 8.53
CA VAL A 28 -4.55 3.81 9.30
C VAL A 28 -5.20 3.94 10.69
N ALA A 29 -5.03 5.08 11.37
CA ALA A 29 -5.59 5.32 12.70
C ALA A 29 -7.13 5.42 12.71
N SER A 30 -7.76 5.78 11.58
CA SER A 30 -9.22 5.75 11.46
C SER A 30 -9.77 4.32 11.51
N VAL A 31 -8.93 3.32 11.19
CA VAL A 31 -9.26 1.89 11.35
C VAL A 31 -8.72 1.39 12.69
N ARG A 32 -9.46 1.72 13.75
CA ARG A 32 -9.08 1.67 15.17
C ARG A 32 -8.61 0.32 15.76
N GLN A 33 -8.53 -0.78 15.00
CA GLN A 33 -8.24 -2.13 15.54
C GLN A 33 -7.39 -3.04 14.65
N GLY A 34 -6.51 -2.45 13.82
CA GLY A 34 -5.61 -3.22 12.95
C GLY A 34 -4.53 -3.99 13.71
N ARG A 35 -4.24 -5.23 13.31
CA ARG A 35 -2.98 -5.90 13.67
C ARG A 35 -1.78 -5.06 13.16
N PRO A 36 -0.65 -5.01 13.88
CA PRO A 36 0.53 -4.27 13.41
C PRO A 36 1.02 -4.87 12.09
N VAL A 37 1.38 -3.99 11.16
CA VAL A 37 1.87 -4.36 9.83
C VAL A 37 3.12 -3.55 9.51
N ARG A 38 4.11 -4.18 8.88
CA ARG A 38 5.36 -3.56 8.46
C ARG A 38 5.49 -3.62 6.94
N LEU A 39 5.83 -2.51 6.30
CA LEU A 39 6.26 -2.49 4.91
C LEU A 39 7.70 -2.99 4.82
N VAL A 40 7.93 -4.08 4.09
CA VAL A 40 9.24 -4.72 3.91
C VAL A 40 9.87 -4.32 2.58
N PHE A 41 9.06 -4.11 1.54
CA PHE A 41 9.55 -3.76 0.21
C PHE A 41 8.59 -2.80 -0.52
N ASP A 42 9.15 -1.83 -1.22
CA ASP A 42 8.47 -0.98 -2.20
C ASP A 42 9.35 -0.80 -3.43
N SER A 43 8.86 -1.21 -4.59
CA SER A 43 9.61 -1.09 -5.86
C SER A 43 9.90 0.35 -6.25
N ASN A 44 9.06 1.31 -5.83
CA ASN A 44 9.27 2.72 -6.15
C ASN A 44 10.43 3.35 -5.36
N LEU A 45 10.88 2.70 -4.28
CA LEU A 45 12.06 3.13 -3.53
C LEU A 45 13.36 2.57 -4.10
N GLN A 46 13.30 1.74 -5.14
CA GLN A 46 14.48 1.18 -5.78
C GLN A 46 15.09 2.17 -6.79
N PRO A 47 16.44 2.22 -6.91
CA PRO A 47 17.08 3.06 -7.90
C PRO A 47 16.67 2.66 -9.31
N VAL A 48 16.27 3.62 -10.13
CA VAL A 48 16.03 3.38 -11.55
C VAL A 48 17.38 3.21 -12.24
N THR A 49 17.59 2.08 -12.92
CA THR A 49 18.80 1.85 -13.72
C THR A 49 18.96 2.95 -14.77
N ALA A 50 20.15 3.56 -14.83
CA ALA A 50 20.45 4.58 -15.82
C ALA A 50 20.15 4.06 -17.24
N GLY A 51 19.37 4.82 -18.01
CA GLY A 51 18.98 4.47 -19.38
C GLY A 51 17.59 3.84 -19.55
N VAL A 52 16.87 3.55 -18.47
CA VAL A 52 15.45 3.15 -18.55
C VAL A 52 14.59 4.36 -18.88
N ARG A 53 13.91 4.36 -20.04
CA ARG A 53 12.91 5.38 -20.39
C ARG A 53 11.60 5.06 -19.66
N GLY A 54 11.12 6.00 -18.84
CA GLY A 54 9.98 5.80 -17.95
C GLY A 54 8.68 5.50 -18.69
N SER A 55 8.20 4.26 -18.57
CA SER A 55 6.78 3.96 -18.68
C SER A 55 6.20 3.93 -17.26
N ILE A 56 4.90 4.22 -17.11
CA ILE A 56 4.21 3.97 -15.84
C ILE A 56 4.35 2.48 -15.57
N SER A 57 5.15 2.13 -14.56
CA SER A 57 5.47 0.75 -14.22
C SER A 57 4.57 0.29 -13.08
N ALA A 58 4.26 -1.00 -13.10
CA ALA A 58 3.56 -1.60 -11.98
C ALA A 58 4.40 -1.48 -10.71
N ARG A 59 3.76 -1.13 -9.61
CA ARG A 59 4.40 -0.99 -8.32
C ARG A 59 4.17 -2.24 -7.48
N GLN A 60 5.24 -2.76 -6.89
CA GLN A 60 5.18 -3.90 -5.99
C GLN A 60 5.38 -3.45 -4.55
N LEU A 61 4.58 -3.99 -3.64
CA LEU A 61 4.65 -3.75 -2.21
C LEU A 61 4.59 -5.08 -1.47
N LEU A 62 5.52 -5.29 -0.56
CA LEU A 62 5.48 -6.43 0.36
C LEU A 62 5.27 -5.91 1.78
N TYR A 63 4.18 -6.34 2.38
CA TYR A 63 3.90 -6.12 3.80
C TYR A 63 4.05 -7.43 4.57
N GLU A 64 4.31 -7.31 5.85
CA GLU A 64 4.31 -8.44 6.76
C GLU A 64 3.63 -8.11 8.09
N THR A 65 3.09 -9.17 8.69
CA THR A 65 2.74 -9.25 10.11
C THR A 65 3.51 -10.42 10.72
N ASP A 66 3.27 -10.72 12.00
CA ASP A 66 3.84 -11.90 12.65
C ASP A 66 3.40 -13.21 11.98
N GLU A 67 2.19 -13.23 11.42
CA GLU A 67 1.55 -14.44 10.86
C GLU A 67 1.50 -14.44 9.33
N LEU A 68 1.57 -13.28 8.66
CA LEU A 68 1.29 -13.18 7.23
C LEU A 68 2.37 -12.42 6.46
N TYR A 69 2.60 -12.84 5.21
CA TYR A 69 3.10 -11.96 4.16
C TYR A 69 1.96 -11.53 3.25
N ILE A 70 1.98 -10.27 2.83
CA ILE A 70 0.98 -9.69 1.93
C ILE A 70 1.74 -9.03 0.77
N ASP A 71 1.80 -9.72 -0.36
CA ASP A 71 2.41 -9.23 -1.60
C ASP A 71 1.34 -8.57 -2.46
N LEU A 72 1.62 -7.36 -2.93
CA LEU A 72 0.68 -6.52 -3.67
C LEU A 72 1.36 -5.97 -4.93
N ARG A 73 0.66 -6.04 -6.05
CA ARG A 73 1.03 -5.42 -7.32
C ARG A 73 -0.05 -4.45 -7.77
N LEU A 74 0.32 -3.18 -7.92
CA LEU A 74 -0.54 -2.13 -8.43
C LEU A 74 -0.19 -1.86 -9.89
N GLU A 75 -1.17 -2.03 -10.77
CA GLU A 75 -1.05 -1.81 -12.21
C GLU A 75 -1.94 -0.64 -12.62
N PRO A 76 -1.35 0.51 -12.95
CA PRO A 76 -2.10 1.63 -13.48
C PRO A 76 -2.69 1.31 -14.86
N GLN A 77 -4.00 1.53 -15.01
CA GLN A 77 -4.73 1.38 -16.25
C GLN A 77 -5.01 2.77 -16.82
N ARG A 78 -4.42 3.06 -17.99
CA ARG A 78 -4.67 4.32 -18.70
C ARG A 78 -6.02 4.25 -19.41
N GLU A 79 -7.03 4.85 -18.80
CA GLU A 79 -8.32 5.14 -19.45
C GLU A 79 -8.44 6.65 -19.72
N ALA A 80 -9.07 7.03 -20.84
CA ALA A 80 -9.03 8.39 -21.37
C ALA A 80 -9.48 9.50 -20.41
N ASN A 81 -10.31 9.18 -19.40
CA ASN A 81 -10.87 10.12 -18.44
C ASN A 81 -10.84 9.62 -16.98
N ARG A 82 -10.15 8.51 -16.70
CA ARG A 82 -10.06 7.95 -15.34
C ARG A 82 -8.68 7.36 -15.09
N ASP A 83 -8.20 7.62 -13.89
CA ASP A 83 -7.00 7.02 -13.36
C ASP A 83 -7.42 5.73 -12.64
N ARG A 84 -7.47 4.62 -13.39
CA ARG A 84 -7.86 3.32 -12.84
C ARG A 84 -6.65 2.52 -12.42
N VAL A 85 -6.82 1.69 -11.40
CA VAL A 85 -5.79 0.79 -10.90
C VAL A 85 -6.35 -0.60 -10.74
N CYS A 86 -5.64 -1.57 -11.31
CA CYS A 86 -5.80 -2.98 -10.99
C CYS A 86 -4.82 -3.33 -9.87
N LEU A 87 -5.34 -3.78 -8.73
CA LEU A 87 -4.57 -4.32 -7.62
C LEU A 87 -4.71 -5.83 -7.63
N VAL A 88 -3.61 -6.52 -7.82
CA VAL A 88 -3.49 -7.96 -7.63
C VAL A 88 -2.72 -8.19 -6.33
N GLY A 89 -3.16 -9.12 -5.50
CA GLY A 89 -2.46 -9.44 -4.28
C GLY A 89 -2.50 -10.91 -3.93
N GLN A 90 -1.53 -11.32 -3.11
CA GLN A 90 -1.45 -12.65 -2.54
C GLN A 90 -1.12 -12.56 -1.05
N ILE A 91 -1.86 -13.31 -0.25
CA ILE A 91 -1.63 -13.47 1.18
C ILE A 91 -1.00 -14.83 1.40
N LEU A 92 0.13 -14.87 2.10
CA LEU A 92 0.85 -16.09 2.43
C LEU A 92 0.90 -16.24 3.94
N ASP A 93 0.59 -17.42 4.43
CA ASP A 93 0.72 -17.76 5.82
C ASP A 93 2.18 -18.10 6.19
N ARG A 94 2.67 -17.53 7.29
CA ARG A 94 4.01 -17.72 7.84
C ARG A 94 4.04 -18.86 8.87
N THR A 95 2.91 -19.23 9.46
CA THR A 95 2.86 -20.21 10.56
C THR A 95 2.71 -21.65 10.07
N SER A 96 2.51 -21.86 8.76
CA SER A 96 2.26 -23.16 8.12
C SER A 96 0.93 -23.80 8.55
N GLU A 97 -0.01 -22.99 9.03
CA GLU A 97 -1.40 -23.35 9.24
C GLU A 97 -2.12 -23.43 7.90
N THR A 98 -2.29 -24.66 7.43
CA THR A 98 -2.99 -24.97 6.18
C THR A 98 -4.33 -24.21 6.11
N ARG A 99 -4.46 -23.25 5.17
CA ARG A 99 -5.63 -22.40 4.86
C ARG A 99 -5.78 -21.06 5.59
N ALA A 100 -4.81 -20.61 6.39
CA ALA A 100 -4.92 -19.30 7.06
C ALA A 100 -5.11 -18.10 6.09
N ALA A 101 -4.67 -18.24 4.82
CA ALA A 101 -4.86 -17.21 3.79
C ALA A 101 -6.13 -17.36 2.93
N GLN A 102 -6.90 -18.46 3.08
CA GLN A 102 -8.07 -18.75 2.24
C GLN A 102 -9.34 -18.09 2.79
N GLY A 103 -10.16 -17.51 1.90
CA GLY A 103 -11.48 -16.99 2.29
C GLY A 103 -11.42 -15.72 3.14
N LEU A 104 -10.28 -15.00 3.13
CA LEU A 104 -10.13 -13.73 3.83
C LEU A 104 -10.87 -12.66 3.05
N LYS A 105 -11.66 -11.84 3.76
CA LYS A 105 -12.31 -10.68 3.17
C LYS A 105 -11.26 -9.60 2.96
N VAL A 106 -11.18 -9.09 1.73
CA VAL A 106 -10.29 -8.00 1.36
C VAL A 106 -11.16 -6.82 0.95
N ARG A 107 -11.01 -5.68 1.64
CA ARG A 107 -11.75 -4.45 1.36
C ARG A 107 -10.79 -3.31 1.12
N LEU A 108 -10.97 -2.64 -0.01
CA LEU A 108 -10.34 -1.36 -0.27
C LEU A 108 -11.21 -0.25 0.30
N LEU A 109 -10.63 0.56 1.16
CA LEU A 109 -11.26 1.67 1.84
C LEU A 109 -10.68 2.99 1.34
N GLN A 110 -11.52 4.00 1.18
CA GLN A 110 -11.12 5.40 1.07
C GLN A 110 -11.60 6.13 2.33
N GLY A 111 -10.68 6.42 3.25
CA GLY A 111 -11.05 6.78 4.62
C GLY A 111 -11.85 5.65 5.28
N GLN A 112 -13.12 5.89 5.60
CA GLN A 112 -14.01 4.90 6.25
C GLN A 112 -14.94 4.17 5.27
N GLN A 113 -15.00 4.59 4.00
CA GLN A 113 -15.91 4.03 3.01
C GLN A 113 -15.25 2.90 2.24
N ALA A 114 -15.91 1.74 2.14
CA ALA A 114 -15.49 0.69 1.22
C ALA A 114 -15.78 1.11 -0.22
N VAL A 115 -14.74 1.12 -1.06
CA VAL A 115 -14.83 1.48 -2.49
C VAL A 115 -14.74 0.26 -3.41
N SER A 116 -14.18 -0.85 -2.92
CA SER A 116 -14.12 -2.13 -3.61
C SER A 116 -13.88 -3.26 -2.61
N ASP A 117 -14.36 -4.47 -2.89
CA ASP A 117 -14.16 -5.62 -2.02
C ASP A 117 -14.14 -6.95 -2.77
N THR A 118 -13.45 -7.92 -2.18
CA THR A 118 -13.30 -9.27 -2.73
C THR A 118 -12.99 -10.25 -1.60
N THR A 119 -12.80 -11.52 -1.93
CA THR A 119 -12.42 -12.59 -1.00
C THR A 119 -11.27 -13.39 -1.61
N THR A 120 -10.27 -13.78 -0.80
CA THR A 120 -9.16 -14.59 -1.31
C THR A 120 -9.58 -15.98 -1.72
N ASN A 121 -8.94 -16.49 -2.77
CA ASN A 121 -9.12 -17.87 -3.23
C ASN A 121 -8.36 -18.86 -2.31
N GLN A 122 -8.35 -20.14 -2.70
CA GLN A 122 -7.65 -21.21 -1.95
C GLN A 122 -6.11 -21.06 -1.88
N HIS A 123 -5.53 -20.23 -2.73
CA HIS A 123 -4.09 -19.91 -2.77
C HIS A 123 -3.78 -18.54 -2.14
N GLY A 124 -4.76 -17.89 -1.50
CA GLY A 124 -4.59 -16.58 -0.88
C GLY A 124 -4.58 -15.41 -1.88
N GLU A 125 -4.90 -15.65 -3.15
CA GLU A 125 -4.86 -14.62 -4.20
C GLU A 125 -6.18 -13.84 -4.27
N PHE A 126 -6.09 -12.58 -4.66
CA PHE A 126 -7.23 -11.71 -4.89
C PHE A 126 -6.93 -10.62 -5.92
N GLN A 127 -7.98 -10.04 -6.50
CA GLN A 127 -7.89 -8.92 -7.43
C GLN A 127 -9.00 -7.90 -7.15
N LEU A 128 -8.66 -6.63 -7.28
CA LEU A 128 -9.55 -5.47 -7.12
C LEU A 128 -9.27 -4.46 -8.23
N GLU A 129 -10.32 -3.82 -8.74
CA GLU A 129 -10.22 -2.66 -9.63
C GLU A 129 -10.91 -1.47 -8.98
N PHE A 130 -10.31 -0.28 -9.11
CA PHE A 130 -10.81 0.94 -8.50
C PHE A 130 -10.26 2.20 -9.16
N ASP A 131 -10.95 3.32 -8.94
CA ASP A 131 -10.46 4.64 -9.32
C ASP A 131 -9.46 5.13 -8.26
N ALA A 132 -8.30 5.61 -8.71
CA ALA A 132 -7.20 6.04 -7.88
C ALA A 132 -7.61 7.24 -6.99
N GLY A 133 -7.10 7.29 -5.76
CA GLY A 133 -7.49 8.31 -4.80
C GLY A 133 -6.54 8.46 -3.61
N ALA A 134 -6.74 9.52 -2.83
CA ALA A 134 -6.02 9.74 -1.58
C ALA A 134 -6.63 8.92 -0.43
N ASN A 135 -5.82 8.67 0.61
CA ASN A 135 -6.22 8.00 1.86
C ASN A 135 -6.79 6.59 1.66
N MET A 136 -6.23 5.83 0.72
CA MET A 136 -6.64 4.46 0.47
C MET A 136 -5.99 3.50 1.45
N CYS A 137 -6.75 2.53 1.94
CA CYS A 137 -6.28 1.47 2.83
C CYS A 137 -6.87 0.13 2.41
N LEU A 138 -6.11 -0.94 2.58
CA LEU A 138 -6.59 -2.30 2.46
C LEU A 138 -6.88 -2.86 3.84
N SER A 139 -8.08 -3.39 4.03
CA SER A 139 -8.46 -4.15 5.22
C SER A 139 -8.60 -5.62 4.84
N ILE A 140 -7.91 -6.49 5.57
CA ILE A 140 -7.80 -7.93 5.30
C ILE A 140 -8.14 -8.70 6.58
N GLY A 141 -8.99 -9.71 6.48
CA GLY A 141 -9.25 -10.63 7.59
C GLY A 141 -10.61 -11.31 7.48
N HIS A 142 -10.94 -12.12 8.47
CA HIS A 142 -12.32 -12.60 8.66
C HIS A 142 -13.16 -11.54 9.38
N GLU A 143 -14.45 -11.45 9.07
CA GLU A 143 -15.34 -10.43 9.66
C GLU A 143 -15.39 -10.45 11.20
N GLN A 144 -15.01 -11.57 11.81
CA GLN A 144 -15.05 -11.80 13.24
C GLN A 144 -13.69 -11.60 13.95
N ASP A 145 -12.61 -11.43 13.18
CA ASP A 145 -11.25 -11.33 13.70
C ASP A 145 -10.68 -9.91 13.64
N ARG A 146 -9.56 -9.70 14.34
CA ARG A 146 -8.77 -8.47 14.19
C ARG A 146 -8.20 -8.40 12.77
N MET A 147 -8.74 -7.48 11.98
CA MET A 147 -8.29 -7.23 10.60
C MET A 147 -6.85 -6.72 10.58
N VAL A 148 -6.09 -7.10 9.55
CA VAL A 148 -4.89 -6.38 9.14
C VAL A 148 -5.32 -5.16 8.33
N VAL A 149 -4.74 -4.00 8.61
CA VAL A 149 -5.04 -2.78 7.87
C VAL A 149 -3.72 -2.15 7.45
N LEU A 150 -3.57 -1.93 6.15
CA LEU A 150 -2.36 -1.36 5.57
C LEU A 150 -2.72 -0.21 4.63
N PRO A 151 -1.91 0.86 4.60
CA PRO A 151 -2.12 1.96 3.68
C PRO A 151 -1.70 1.56 2.26
N ILE A 152 -2.47 2.02 1.27
CA ILE A 152 -2.04 2.01 -0.13
C ILE A 152 -1.83 3.47 -0.53
N TYR A 153 -0.58 3.87 -0.68
CA TYR A 153 -0.20 5.25 -0.98
C TYR A 153 0.25 5.39 -2.43
N ASN A 154 0.46 6.61 -2.91
CA ASN A 154 0.93 6.90 -4.27
C ASN A 154 0.20 6.12 -5.37
N VAL A 155 -1.12 6.03 -5.21
CA VAL A 155 -2.01 5.40 -6.17
C VAL A 155 -2.43 6.49 -7.13
N HIS A 156 -1.57 6.78 -8.09
CA HIS A 156 -1.80 7.75 -9.14
C HIS A 156 -0.99 7.36 -10.36
N SER A 157 -1.59 7.48 -11.55
CA SER A 157 -0.96 7.28 -12.84
C SER A 157 -0.02 8.43 -13.21
N GLY A 158 0.99 8.73 -12.38
CA GLY A 158 2.18 9.51 -12.76
C GLY A 158 2.01 10.88 -13.43
N LEU A 159 0.81 11.45 -13.55
CA LEU A 159 0.54 12.74 -14.19
C LEU A 159 -0.07 13.67 -13.15
N GLY A 160 0.79 14.25 -12.34
CA GLY A 160 0.43 15.25 -11.34
C GLY A 160 1.60 15.83 -10.56
N ILE A 161 2.84 15.67 -11.06
CA ILE A 161 4.01 16.34 -10.48
C ILE A 161 4.81 17.01 -11.60
N LEU A 162 4.15 17.96 -12.25
CA LEU A 162 4.75 19.17 -12.82
C LEU A 162 3.71 20.27 -12.58
N GLU A 163 4.17 21.47 -12.23
CA GLU A 163 3.47 22.63 -11.64
C GLU A 163 3.54 22.60 -10.09
N ASP A 164 4.38 23.39 -9.38
CA ASP A 164 5.16 24.62 -9.67
C ASP A 164 6.61 24.49 -9.14
#